data_AF-A0A4Y3PLD0-F1
#
_entry.id   AF-A0A4Y3PLD0-F1
#
_cell.length_a   1.000
_cell.length_b   1.000
_cell.length_c   1.000
_cell.angle_alpha   90.00
_cell.angle_beta   90.00
_cell.angle_gamma   90.00
#
_symmetry.space_group_name_H-M   'P 1'
#
loop_
_entity.id
_entity.type
_entity.pdbx_description
1 polymer ?
#
loop_
_entity_poly.entity_id
_entity_poly.type
_entity_poly.pdbx_seq_one_letter_code
_entity_poly.pdbx_strand_id
1 'polypeptide(L)'
;MPKKIGRNQKSFLFSIAMAMLAIAVLAGCAPLHDRGQPFGYAAQKTKTTQKIIRYTGEKSKGIPFVYTTKRELALTFNGMADSKKMKQLLDALDKQQIKATFFLPGMRVAEEPNLAKEIAARGHEVENNTLNLLDLSKLPYDKISSEIKLAKDVIEKKAGIKTRYVRTKSATYTDDILLAAAGAGHEAVISTSLKETEEQKMRYVRKYINRGGIITMDTVESKQLAENVALLARAANDAGYRFVPLKDLIAGSQERKPAEQIEGYDAAKINLDVQNVTYRYVQRDESDKPQIALSFDDWGSDATVTKILDTLDKYQIKASFFLRADGVAKNPNLARAIYEAGHDVANHTYSHPVLTKITVAQMQEEIVKAHQIITGAIQQKPTMYFRPPTGAINDNTLKAISATGYHTITNFDVDPSDYMKTKTADEIANIVIEKTKNGSVILLHMLDDIKTVDALPTIIEKLQEKGYTFVKMSEMFGS
;
A
#
# COMPACT_ATOMS: atom_id res chain seq x y z
N MET A 1 21.33 -53.93 44.28
CA MET A 1 20.98 -53.21 45.52
C MET A 1 21.47 -51.76 45.39
N PRO A 2 20.94 -50.76 46.14
CA PRO A 2 19.51 -50.48 46.37
C PRO A 2 19.12 -48.96 46.39
N LYS A 3 17.84 -48.61 46.11
CA LYS A 3 17.15 -47.32 46.43
C LYS A 3 17.68 -46.07 45.67
N LYS A 4 17.02 -44.89 45.55
CA LYS A 4 15.63 -44.30 45.67
C LYS A 4 15.75 -42.84 45.11
N ILE A 5 14.77 -42.03 44.69
CA ILE A 5 13.31 -42.04 44.34
C ILE A 5 13.10 -40.74 43.48
N GLY A 6 12.02 -40.42 42.76
CA GLY A 6 10.72 -41.04 42.50
C GLY A 6 9.58 -39.98 42.42
N ARG A 7 8.32 -40.44 42.28
CA ARG A 7 7.05 -39.65 42.18
C ARG A 7 6.88 -38.77 40.91
N ASN A 8 5.68 -38.54 40.38
CA ASN A 8 4.38 -39.20 40.56
C ASN A 8 3.46 -38.88 39.35
N GLN A 9 2.70 -39.86 38.87
CA GLN A 9 1.41 -39.64 38.21
C GLN A 9 0.38 -40.63 38.77
N LYS A 10 -0.90 -40.26 38.78
CA LYS A 10 -2.01 -41.13 39.14
C LYS A 10 -3.00 -41.24 37.98
N SER A 11 -3.42 -42.46 37.68
CA SER A 11 -4.58 -42.81 36.86
C SER A 11 -5.52 -43.72 37.69
N PHE A 12 -6.59 -44.25 37.05
CA PHE A 12 -7.69 -45.09 37.58
C PHE A 12 -8.89 -44.31 38.15
N LEU A 13 -10.16 -44.75 38.10
CA LEU A 13 -11.00 -45.73 37.33
C LEU A 13 -12.48 -45.43 37.77
N PHE A 14 -13.62 -45.99 37.33
CA PHE A 14 -14.12 -47.07 36.42
C PHE A 14 -15.63 -46.73 36.10
N SER A 15 -16.49 -47.44 35.35
CA SER A 15 -16.46 -48.65 34.49
C SER A 15 -17.61 -48.59 33.44
N ILE A 16 -18.10 -49.74 32.94
CA ILE A 16 -19.18 -49.91 31.94
C ILE A 16 -20.39 -50.68 32.54
N ALA A 17 -21.63 -50.39 32.11
CA ALA A 17 -22.77 -51.32 32.15
C ALA A 17 -23.87 -51.00 31.11
N MET A 18 -24.61 -52.04 30.68
CA MET A 18 -25.76 -52.07 29.75
C MET A 18 -27.12 -51.97 30.53
N ALA A 19 -28.34 -51.92 29.97
CA ALA A 19 -28.88 -52.12 28.60
C ALA A 19 -30.25 -51.39 28.39
N MET A 20 -30.95 -51.66 27.28
CA MET A 20 -32.22 -51.02 26.85
C MET A 20 -33.50 -51.55 27.52
N LEU A 21 -34.59 -50.76 27.51
CA LEU A 21 -35.93 -51.21 27.07
C LEU A 21 -36.80 -50.02 26.63
N ALA A 22 -37.86 -50.27 25.84
CA ALA A 22 -38.82 -49.25 25.39
C ALA A 22 -40.26 -49.80 25.34
N ILE A 23 -41.24 -49.04 25.84
CA ILE A 23 -42.69 -49.29 25.77
C ILE A 23 -43.43 -47.93 25.68
N ALA A 24 -44.55 -47.86 24.95
CA ALA A 24 -45.48 -46.73 24.96
C ALA A 24 -46.94 -47.20 24.96
N VAL A 25 -47.79 -46.65 25.85
CA VAL A 25 -49.25 -46.84 25.92
C VAL A 25 -49.92 -45.53 26.38
N LEU A 26 -51.23 -45.38 26.12
CA LEU A 26 -52.03 -44.14 26.19
C LEU A 26 -52.96 -44.03 27.43
N ALA A 27 -53.55 -42.83 27.55
CA ALA A 27 -54.84 -42.48 28.21
C ALA A 27 -54.90 -42.31 29.74
N GLY A 28 -55.73 -41.36 30.22
CA GLY A 28 -55.84 -41.05 31.66
C GLY A 28 -56.72 -39.88 32.17
N CYS A 29 -57.65 -39.30 31.38
CA CYS A 29 -58.74 -38.40 31.83
C CYS A 29 -58.46 -37.09 32.63
N ALA A 30 -59.50 -36.24 32.72
CA ALA A 30 -59.53 -34.87 33.27
C ALA A 30 -60.55 -34.81 34.46
N PRO A 31 -61.08 -33.65 34.97
CA PRO A 31 -60.86 -32.23 34.63
C PRO A 31 -60.78 -31.24 35.83
N LEU A 32 -60.66 -29.93 35.56
CA LEU A 32 -61.44 -28.86 36.24
C LEU A 32 -61.40 -27.51 35.47
N HIS A 33 -62.41 -26.66 35.69
CA HIS A 33 -62.54 -25.27 35.20
C HIS A 33 -61.66 -24.31 36.05
N ASP A 34 -61.38 -23.04 35.70
CA ASP A 34 -62.30 -22.01 35.17
C ASP A 34 -61.60 -20.92 34.29
N ARG A 35 -62.33 -19.83 33.97
CA ARG A 35 -62.14 -18.94 32.80
C ARG A 35 -60.95 -17.96 32.84
N GLY A 36 -60.45 -17.65 31.64
CA GLY A 36 -59.75 -16.40 31.32
C GLY A 36 -59.52 -16.24 29.82
N GLN A 37 -60.33 -15.42 29.12
CA GLN A 37 -60.11 -15.12 27.69
C GLN A 37 -59.04 -14.02 27.51
N PRO A 38 -57.98 -14.25 26.70
CA PRO A 38 -57.13 -13.18 26.20
C PRO A 38 -57.67 -12.61 24.89
N PHE A 39 -57.74 -11.28 24.79
CA PHE A 39 -58.14 -10.58 23.56
C PHE A 39 -57.14 -10.83 22.42
N GLY A 40 -57.63 -11.35 21.29
CA GLY A 40 -56.81 -11.64 20.11
C GLY A 40 -56.41 -10.40 19.31
N TYR A 41 -55.36 -9.69 19.74
CA TYR A 41 -54.72 -8.68 18.89
C TYR A 41 -53.96 -9.35 17.74
N ALA A 42 -54.62 -9.47 16.58
CA ALA A 42 -54.02 -9.96 15.34
C ALA A 42 -53.02 -8.92 14.79
N ALA A 43 -51.79 -8.93 15.30
CA ALA A 43 -50.72 -8.05 14.86
C ALA A 43 -50.37 -8.32 13.38
N GLN A 44 -50.87 -7.46 12.49
CA GLN A 44 -50.57 -7.52 11.06
C GLN A 44 -49.06 -7.41 10.82
N LYS A 45 -48.43 -8.52 10.43
CA LYS A 45 -47.03 -8.53 9.97
C LYS A 45 -46.92 -7.99 8.54
N THR A 46 -47.27 -6.72 8.34
CA THR A 46 -46.99 -5.95 7.13
C THR A 46 -45.49 -5.62 7.03
N LYS A 47 -44.65 -6.65 6.93
CA LYS A 47 -43.30 -6.51 6.40
C LYS A 47 -43.42 -6.23 4.89
N THR A 48 -43.66 -4.97 4.54
CA THR A 48 -43.40 -4.44 3.21
C THR A 48 -41.89 -4.49 2.96
N THR A 49 -41.41 -5.66 2.50
CA THR A 49 -40.09 -5.80 1.88
C THR A 49 -40.08 -4.97 0.59
N GLN A 50 -39.77 -3.68 0.74
CA GLN A 50 -39.65 -2.73 -0.35
C GLN A 50 -38.60 -3.28 -1.33
N LYS A 51 -39.04 -3.67 -2.53
CA LYS A 51 -38.21 -4.38 -3.50
C LYS A 51 -37.05 -3.47 -3.90
N ILE A 52 -35.84 -3.78 -3.43
CA ILE A 52 -34.64 -3.00 -3.72
C ILE A 52 -34.34 -3.14 -5.21
N ILE A 53 -34.54 -2.04 -5.93
CA ILE A 53 -34.21 -1.92 -7.35
C ILE A 53 -32.68 -1.82 -7.46
N ARG A 54 -32.07 -2.61 -8.33
CA ARG A 54 -30.63 -2.54 -8.59
C ARG A 54 -30.30 -1.21 -9.25
N TYR A 55 -29.27 -0.52 -8.73
CA TYR A 55 -28.78 0.71 -9.35
C TYR A 55 -27.99 0.38 -10.62
N THR A 56 -28.24 1.15 -11.69
CA THR A 56 -27.70 0.91 -13.05
C THR A 56 -26.96 2.12 -13.64
N GLY A 57 -26.69 3.15 -12.82
CA GLY A 57 -25.85 4.28 -13.22
C GLY A 57 -24.36 4.02 -12.97
N GLU A 58 -23.56 5.08 -13.01
CA GLU A 58 -22.11 5.00 -12.82
C GLU A 58 -21.71 4.54 -11.40
N LYS A 59 -20.66 3.73 -11.32
CA LYS A 59 -20.09 3.19 -10.07
C LYS A 59 -19.36 4.27 -9.28
N SER A 60 -19.42 4.21 -7.94
CA SER A 60 -18.52 4.99 -7.08
C SER A 60 -17.06 4.66 -7.36
N LYS A 61 -16.14 5.61 -7.19
CA LYS A 61 -14.70 5.36 -7.37
C LYS A 61 -14.19 4.38 -6.30
N GLY A 62 -13.49 3.32 -6.71
CA GLY A 62 -12.80 2.41 -5.78
C GLY A 62 -11.39 2.94 -5.47
N ILE A 63 -11.09 3.29 -4.22
CA ILE A 63 -9.85 3.97 -3.83
C ILE A 63 -9.02 3.08 -2.89
N PRO A 64 -7.96 2.41 -3.38
CA PRO A 64 -7.02 1.63 -2.56
C PRO A 64 -5.90 2.46 -1.93
N PHE A 65 -5.51 3.54 -2.61
CA PHE A 65 -4.57 4.57 -2.17
C PHE A 65 -4.89 5.84 -2.96
N VAL A 66 -4.37 6.98 -2.54
CA VAL A 66 -4.54 8.25 -3.26
C VAL A 66 -3.34 8.52 -4.16
N TYR A 67 -3.57 8.85 -5.44
CA TYR A 67 -2.48 9.11 -6.39
C TYR A 67 -1.95 10.55 -6.24
N THR A 68 -0.77 10.71 -5.66
CA THR A 68 -0.15 12.03 -5.36
C THR A 68 1.34 11.90 -5.04
N THR A 69 2.14 12.92 -5.37
CA THR A 69 3.57 13.01 -5.02
C THR A 69 3.85 13.80 -3.72
N LYS A 70 2.80 14.39 -3.12
CA LYS A 70 2.90 15.12 -1.85
C LYS A 70 3.22 14.19 -0.68
N ARG A 71 3.93 14.69 0.34
CA ARG A 71 4.25 13.97 1.59
C ARG A 71 3.07 13.99 2.57
N GLU A 72 1.94 13.49 2.09
CA GLU A 72 0.64 13.54 2.75
C GLU A 72 0.03 12.13 2.80
N LEU A 73 -0.61 11.80 3.93
CA LEU A 73 -1.31 10.53 4.13
C LEU A 73 -2.52 10.73 5.05
N ALA A 74 -3.50 9.83 4.96
CA ALA A 74 -4.69 9.85 5.80
C ALA A 74 -4.57 8.82 6.93
N LEU A 75 -4.95 9.23 8.15
CA LEU A 75 -5.19 8.29 9.24
C LEU A 75 -6.69 8.03 9.34
N THR A 76 -7.07 6.76 9.30
CA THR A 76 -8.46 6.34 9.23
C THR A 76 -8.78 5.24 10.25
N PHE A 77 -10.01 5.24 10.74
CA PHE A 77 -10.48 4.34 11.78
C PHE A 77 -11.70 3.55 11.32
N ASN A 78 -11.74 2.27 11.68
CA ASN A 78 -12.92 1.41 11.50
C ASN A 78 -13.62 1.18 12.85
N GLY A 79 -14.92 0.90 12.78
CA GLY A 79 -15.73 0.61 13.97
C GLY A 79 -16.02 1.83 14.85
N MET A 80 -16.62 1.57 16.00
CA MET A 80 -16.72 2.52 17.11
C MET A 80 -16.56 1.72 18.40
N ALA A 81 -15.64 2.11 19.28
CA ALA A 81 -15.45 1.43 20.56
C ALA A 81 -16.49 1.88 21.61
N ASP A 82 -16.23 1.61 22.88
CA ASP A 82 -16.91 2.29 23.99
C ASP A 82 -16.46 3.76 24.11
N SER A 83 -17.31 4.58 24.72
CA SER A 83 -17.05 6.02 24.96
C SER A 83 -15.70 6.31 25.64
N LYS A 84 -15.22 5.48 26.59
CA LYS A 84 -13.94 5.72 27.28
C LYS A 84 -12.77 5.51 26.32
N LYS A 85 -12.74 4.40 25.60
CA LYS A 85 -11.68 4.08 24.63
C LYS A 85 -11.68 5.07 23.46
N MET A 86 -12.86 5.46 22.96
CA MET A 86 -12.99 6.48 21.92
C MET A 86 -12.50 7.85 22.40
N LYS A 87 -12.84 8.27 23.63
CA LYS A 87 -12.32 9.53 24.19
C LYS A 87 -10.80 9.51 24.33
N GLN A 88 -10.20 8.41 24.81
CA GLN A 88 -8.75 8.26 24.89
C GLN A 88 -8.06 8.37 23.51
N LEU A 89 -8.69 7.84 22.46
CA LEU A 89 -8.22 8.00 21.08
C LEU A 89 -8.35 9.46 20.60
N LEU A 90 -9.48 10.12 20.83
CA LEU A 90 -9.69 11.52 20.44
C LEU A 90 -8.72 12.47 21.14
N ASP A 91 -8.55 12.31 22.47
CA ASP A 91 -7.59 13.09 23.26
C ASP A 91 -6.13 12.85 22.78
N ALA A 92 -5.81 11.65 22.28
CA ALA A 92 -4.51 11.34 21.69
C ALA A 92 -4.33 11.96 20.29
N LEU A 93 -5.37 11.97 19.44
CA LEU A 93 -5.35 12.61 18.13
C LEU A 93 -5.21 14.14 18.25
N ASP A 94 -5.95 14.77 19.17
CA ASP A 94 -5.84 16.20 19.45
C ASP A 94 -4.44 16.56 19.97
N LYS A 95 -3.85 15.73 20.84
CA LYS A 95 -2.46 15.91 21.31
C LYS A 95 -1.42 15.87 20.18
N GLN A 96 -1.67 15.08 19.13
CA GLN A 96 -0.82 15.04 17.92
C GLN A 96 -1.28 16.03 16.83
N GLN A 97 -2.33 16.82 17.07
CA GLN A 97 -2.97 17.71 16.10
C GLN A 97 -3.47 17.01 14.81
N ILE A 98 -3.73 15.70 14.87
CA ILE A 98 -4.16 14.89 13.71
C ILE A 98 -5.67 14.92 13.56
N LYS A 99 -6.17 15.35 12.39
CA LYS A 99 -7.59 15.23 12.02
C LYS A 99 -7.83 14.03 11.11
N ALA A 100 -8.12 12.90 11.75
CA ALA A 100 -8.42 11.60 11.13
C ALA A 100 -9.87 11.46 10.60
N THR A 101 -10.13 10.36 9.88
CA THR A 101 -11.44 9.99 9.31
C THR A 101 -11.97 8.70 9.95
N PHE A 102 -13.16 8.75 10.55
CA PHE A 102 -13.79 7.63 11.24
C PHE A 102 -14.90 7.02 10.40
N PHE A 103 -14.71 5.80 9.92
CA PHE A 103 -15.79 4.99 9.36
C PHE A 103 -16.56 4.38 10.53
N LEU A 104 -17.78 4.85 10.78
CA LEU A 104 -18.62 4.39 11.89
C LEU A 104 -19.70 3.39 11.42
N PRO A 105 -19.94 2.29 12.14
CA PRO A 105 -21.05 1.38 11.85
C PRO A 105 -22.40 2.00 12.21
N GLY A 106 -23.38 1.90 11.31
CA GLY A 106 -24.69 2.51 11.48
C GLY A 106 -25.40 2.12 12.80
N MET A 107 -25.34 0.85 13.20
CA MET A 107 -25.96 0.40 14.47
C MET A 107 -25.33 1.07 15.70
N ARG A 108 -24.00 1.18 15.76
CA ARG A 108 -23.32 1.83 16.89
C ARG A 108 -23.61 3.34 16.96
N VAL A 109 -23.85 3.99 15.82
CA VAL A 109 -24.32 5.39 15.76
C VAL A 109 -25.81 5.53 16.12
N ALA A 110 -26.62 4.48 15.97
CA ALA A 110 -28.01 4.46 16.45
C ALA A 110 -28.10 4.37 17.98
N GLU A 111 -27.15 3.66 18.60
CA GLU A 111 -26.97 3.43 20.05
C GLU A 111 -26.33 4.65 20.74
N GLU A 112 -25.17 5.11 20.27
CA GLU A 112 -24.37 6.19 20.87
C GLU A 112 -24.22 7.41 19.92
N PRO A 113 -25.32 8.06 19.49
CA PRO A 113 -25.28 9.14 18.50
C PRO A 113 -24.50 10.38 18.95
N ASN A 114 -24.35 10.58 20.26
CA ASN A 114 -23.59 11.70 20.81
C ASN A 114 -22.07 11.49 20.67
N LEU A 115 -21.59 10.25 20.61
CA LEU A 115 -20.17 9.96 20.39
C LEU A 115 -19.76 10.25 18.95
N ALA A 116 -20.61 9.91 17.97
CA ALA A 116 -20.44 10.32 16.58
C ALA A 116 -20.43 11.86 16.43
N LYS A 117 -21.24 12.57 17.21
CA LYS A 117 -21.24 14.04 17.26
C LYS A 117 -19.97 14.61 17.91
N GLU A 118 -19.43 14.00 18.97
CA GLU A 118 -18.16 14.44 19.58
C GLU A 118 -16.99 14.30 18.59
N ILE A 119 -16.91 13.17 17.87
CA ILE A 119 -15.91 12.94 16.82
C ILE A 119 -15.96 14.07 15.79
N ALA A 120 -17.14 14.38 15.26
CA ALA A 120 -17.32 15.47 14.28
C ALA A 120 -17.08 16.87 14.88
N ALA A 121 -17.49 17.12 16.12
CA ALA A 121 -17.31 18.41 16.80
C ALA A 121 -15.83 18.72 17.10
N ARG A 122 -15.00 17.69 17.31
CA ARG A 122 -13.53 17.81 17.36
C ARG A 122 -12.89 18.02 15.97
N GLY A 123 -13.68 18.11 14.90
CA GLY A 123 -13.19 18.36 13.54
C GLY A 123 -12.64 17.13 12.83
N HIS A 124 -12.97 15.92 13.28
CA HIS A 124 -12.71 14.70 12.53
C HIS A 124 -13.81 14.45 11.49
N GLU A 125 -13.47 13.71 10.43
CA GLU A 125 -14.47 13.26 9.47
C GLU A 125 -15.20 12.02 10.00
N VAL A 126 -16.49 11.89 9.67
CA VAL A 126 -17.30 10.70 9.99
C VAL A 126 -17.93 10.20 8.69
N GLU A 127 -17.66 8.93 8.37
CA GLU A 127 -17.99 8.27 7.11
C GLU A 127 -18.61 6.88 7.36
N ASN A 128 -19.11 6.21 6.31
CA ASN A 128 -20.01 5.06 6.44
C ASN A 128 -19.27 3.71 6.51
N ASN A 129 -19.37 2.97 7.63
CA ASN A 129 -18.77 1.62 7.77
C ASN A 129 -19.76 0.46 7.58
N THR A 130 -20.83 0.66 6.80
CA THR A 130 -22.01 -0.21 6.71
C THR A 130 -22.81 -0.28 8.02
N LEU A 131 -23.95 -0.99 8.02
CA LEU A 131 -24.88 -0.98 9.16
C LEU A 131 -24.39 -1.91 10.28
N ASN A 132 -24.02 -3.14 9.92
CA ASN A 132 -23.71 -4.24 10.85
C ASN A 132 -22.29 -4.81 10.69
N LEU A 133 -21.39 -4.15 9.93
CA LEU A 133 -20.02 -4.64 9.63
C LEU A 133 -19.99 -6.05 8.98
N LEU A 134 -20.98 -6.37 8.14
CA LEU A 134 -21.02 -7.64 7.43
C LEU A 134 -19.93 -7.72 6.34
N ASP A 135 -19.50 -8.95 6.03
CA ASP A 135 -18.65 -9.21 4.87
C ASP A 135 -19.48 -9.12 3.58
N LEU A 136 -19.58 -7.90 3.04
CA LEU A 136 -20.39 -7.60 1.85
C LEU A 136 -19.93 -8.37 0.60
N SER A 137 -18.71 -8.93 0.57
CA SER A 137 -18.20 -9.68 -0.58
C SER A 137 -18.93 -11.01 -0.82
N LYS A 138 -19.67 -11.50 0.18
CA LYS A 138 -20.42 -12.77 0.16
C LYS A 138 -21.94 -12.59 0.12
N LEU A 139 -22.42 -11.35 -0.05
CA LEU A 139 -23.84 -11.01 0.03
C LEU A 139 -24.43 -10.68 -1.35
N PRO A 140 -25.73 -10.96 -1.59
CA PRO A 140 -26.43 -10.48 -2.78
C PRO A 140 -26.65 -8.95 -2.73
N TYR A 141 -26.79 -8.33 -3.90
CA TYR A 141 -26.91 -6.88 -4.08
C TYR A 141 -27.92 -6.21 -3.14
N ASP A 142 -29.09 -6.82 -2.91
CA ASP A 142 -30.13 -6.22 -2.08
C ASP A 142 -29.67 -6.05 -0.62
N LYS A 143 -28.86 -6.98 -0.12
CA LYS A 143 -28.25 -6.92 1.22
C LYS A 143 -27.09 -5.92 1.27
N ILE A 144 -26.25 -5.88 0.24
CA ILE A 144 -25.17 -4.88 0.09
C ILE A 144 -25.77 -3.46 0.10
N SER A 145 -26.79 -3.22 -0.71
CA SER A 145 -27.49 -1.94 -0.81
C SER A 145 -28.26 -1.58 0.48
N SER A 146 -28.87 -2.57 1.15
CA SER A 146 -29.45 -2.37 2.49
C SER A 146 -28.41 -1.90 3.51
N GLU A 147 -27.29 -2.61 3.61
CA GLU A 147 -26.21 -2.34 4.58
C GLU A 147 -25.59 -0.95 4.40
N ILE A 148 -25.34 -0.52 3.17
CA ILE A 148 -24.75 0.78 2.87
C ILE A 148 -25.77 1.90 3.07
N LYS A 149 -26.99 1.76 2.53
CA LYS A 149 -28.00 2.82 2.58
C LYS A 149 -28.53 3.03 4.00
N LEU A 150 -28.92 1.98 4.71
CA LEU A 150 -29.48 2.12 6.06
C LEU A 150 -28.46 2.71 7.05
N ALA A 151 -27.17 2.41 6.87
CA ALA A 151 -26.11 3.03 7.67
C ALA A 151 -26.03 4.54 7.45
N LYS A 152 -26.03 4.99 6.18
CA LYS A 152 -26.10 6.42 5.83
C LYS A 152 -27.34 7.08 6.42
N ASP A 153 -28.52 6.52 6.16
CA ASP A 153 -29.81 7.06 6.60
C ASP A 153 -29.87 7.17 8.15
N VAL A 154 -29.25 6.23 8.87
CA VAL A 154 -29.11 6.25 10.33
C VAL A 154 -28.11 7.32 10.78
N ILE A 155 -26.90 7.39 10.21
CA ILE A 155 -25.87 8.38 10.58
C ILE A 155 -26.41 9.81 10.34
N GLU A 156 -27.04 10.06 9.19
CA GLU A 156 -27.63 11.36 8.87
C GLU A 156 -28.77 11.71 9.83
N LYS A 157 -29.70 10.78 10.10
CA LYS A 157 -30.85 11.03 10.99
C LYS A 157 -30.50 11.12 12.49
N LYS A 158 -29.45 10.44 12.95
CA LYS A 158 -29.09 10.34 14.38
C LYS A 158 -27.97 11.31 14.79
N ALA A 159 -26.93 11.41 13.96
CA ALA A 159 -25.79 12.28 14.21
C ALA A 159 -25.96 13.67 13.56
N GLY A 160 -26.76 13.80 12.49
CA GLY A 160 -26.83 15.02 11.67
C GLY A 160 -25.73 15.10 10.62
N ILE A 161 -25.04 13.98 10.34
CA ILE A 161 -23.82 13.93 9.53
C ILE A 161 -24.11 13.30 8.17
N LYS A 162 -23.75 13.99 7.10
CA LYS A 162 -23.76 13.43 5.74
C LYS A 162 -22.44 12.71 5.46
N THR A 163 -22.53 11.46 5.01
CA THR A 163 -21.37 10.64 4.61
C THR A 163 -21.21 10.67 3.10
N ARG A 164 -19.97 10.75 2.62
CA ARG A 164 -19.55 10.72 1.20
C ARG A 164 -18.85 9.44 0.84
N TYR A 165 -18.20 8.79 1.81
CA TYR A 165 -17.35 7.63 1.62
C TYR A 165 -17.89 6.41 2.34
N VAL A 166 -17.71 5.23 1.73
CA VAL A 166 -18.06 3.93 2.32
C VAL A 166 -16.78 3.13 2.55
N ARG A 167 -16.72 2.37 3.64
CA ARG A 167 -15.74 1.29 3.83
C ARG A 167 -16.42 0.04 4.35
N THR A 168 -16.14 -1.09 3.73
CA THR A 168 -16.59 -2.42 4.18
C THR A 168 -15.71 -2.96 5.31
N LYS A 169 -16.18 -3.95 6.09
CA LYS A 169 -15.35 -4.57 7.15
C LYS A 169 -14.01 -5.10 6.61
N SER A 170 -14.02 -5.71 5.43
CA SER A 170 -12.84 -6.23 4.74
C SER A 170 -11.96 -5.15 4.10
N ALA A 171 -12.42 -3.89 4.05
CA ALA A 171 -11.90 -2.82 3.22
C ALA A 171 -11.75 -3.21 1.72
N THR A 172 -12.53 -4.18 1.24
CA THR A 172 -12.60 -4.58 -0.18
C THR A 172 -13.90 -4.13 -0.84
N TYR A 173 -13.87 -3.98 -2.16
CA TYR A 173 -15.04 -3.66 -2.98
C TYR A 173 -15.14 -4.60 -4.18
N THR A 174 -16.37 -4.84 -4.61
CA THR A 174 -16.77 -5.53 -5.85
C THR A 174 -17.65 -4.56 -6.65
N ASP A 175 -17.94 -4.88 -7.91
CA ASP A 175 -18.86 -4.10 -8.74
C ASP A 175 -20.21 -3.82 -8.05
N ASP A 176 -20.76 -4.82 -7.36
CA ASP A 176 -22.02 -4.68 -6.61
C ASP A 176 -21.89 -3.72 -5.42
N ILE A 177 -20.74 -3.68 -4.75
CA ILE A 177 -20.45 -2.73 -3.65
C ILE A 177 -20.29 -1.31 -4.20
N LEU A 178 -19.62 -1.14 -5.36
CA LEU A 178 -19.45 0.17 -6.00
C LEU A 178 -20.78 0.72 -6.58
N LEU A 179 -21.64 -0.14 -7.12
CA LEU A 179 -22.99 0.22 -7.57
C LEU A 179 -23.92 0.55 -6.38
N ALA A 180 -23.84 -0.22 -5.29
CA ALA A 180 -24.65 0.01 -4.11
C ALA A 180 -24.26 1.29 -3.36
N ALA A 181 -22.97 1.66 -3.35
CA ALA A 181 -22.49 2.93 -2.85
C ALA A 181 -23.01 4.12 -3.70
N ALA A 182 -22.92 4.03 -5.02
CA ALA A 182 -23.43 5.05 -5.92
C ALA A 182 -24.95 5.23 -5.79
N GLY A 183 -25.70 4.12 -5.72
CA GLY A 183 -27.14 4.13 -5.47
C GLY A 183 -27.56 4.64 -4.08
N ALA A 184 -26.63 4.75 -3.12
CA ALA A 184 -26.84 5.42 -1.84
C ALA A 184 -26.38 6.90 -1.85
N GLY A 185 -25.69 7.34 -2.90
CA GLY A 185 -25.16 8.71 -3.06
C GLY A 185 -23.74 8.91 -2.51
N HIS A 186 -22.92 7.87 -2.44
CA HIS A 186 -21.52 7.95 -1.99
C HIS A 186 -20.55 8.10 -3.19
N GLU A 187 -19.59 9.00 -3.06
CA GLU A 187 -18.56 9.34 -4.07
C GLU A 187 -17.61 8.15 -4.33
N ALA A 188 -17.18 7.49 -3.26
CA ALA A 188 -16.12 6.49 -3.31
C ALA A 188 -16.27 5.38 -2.25
N VAL A 189 -15.71 4.21 -2.56
CA VAL A 189 -15.51 3.11 -1.61
C VAL A 189 -14.02 3.02 -1.30
N ILE A 190 -13.69 3.25 -0.02
CA ILE A 190 -12.34 3.49 0.47
C ILE A 190 -11.78 2.20 1.07
N SER A 191 -10.78 1.65 0.41
CA SER A 191 -10.00 0.51 0.88
C SER A 191 -8.92 0.96 1.88
N THR A 192 -8.06 0.03 2.29
CA THR A 192 -6.81 0.28 3.02
C THR A 192 -5.66 0.13 2.04
N SER A 193 -4.66 1.01 2.12
CA SER A 193 -3.44 0.83 1.31
C SER A 193 -2.56 -0.34 1.82
N LEU A 194 -2.89 -0.88 3.00
CA LEU A 194 -2.08 -1.84 3.77
C LEU A 194 -2.93 -3.04 4.23
N LYS A 195 -2.48 -4.27 3.95
CA LYS A 195 -3.21 -5.53 4.25
C LYS A 195 -2.72 -6.26 5.50
N GLU A 196 -1.66 -5.74 6.12
CA GLU A 196 -0.98 -6.27 7.29
C GLU A 196 -1.79 -6.05 8.59
N THR A 197 -1.55 -6.89 9.61
CA THR A 197 -2.14 -6.69 10.96
C THR A 197 -1.57 -5.43 11.64
N GLU A 198 -2.20 -4.95 12.70
CA GLU A 198 -1.67 -3.80 13.44
C GLU A 198 -0.29 -4.10 14.07
N GLU A 199 -0.05 -5.30 14.58
CA GLU A 199 1.24 -5.68 15.14
C GLU A 199 2.34 -5.75 14.07
N GLN A 200 1.99 -6.11 12.84
CA GLN A 200 2.89 -6.07 11.69
C GLN A 200 3.18 -4.61 11.27
N LYS A 201 2.14 -3.75 11.26
CA LYS A 201 2.27 -2.31 10.99
C LYS A 201 3.18 -1.62 12.02
N MET A 202 2.91 -1.82 13.32
CA MET A 202 3.63 -1.15 14.41
C MET A 202 5.08 -1.65 14.57
N ARG A 203 5.40 -2.86 14.12
CA ARG A 203 6.78 -3.37 14.09
C ARG A 203 7.68 -2.62 13.11
N TYR A 204 7.12 -2.08 12.02
CA TYR A 204 7.90 -1.47 10.93
C TYR A 204 7.28 -0.16 10.41
N VAL A 205 6.76 0.70 11.29
CA VAL A 205 5.95 1.90 10.94
C VAL A 205 6.50 2.71 9.75
N ARG A 206 7.82 2.90 9.66
CA ARG A 206 8.49 3.62 8.55
C ARG A 206 8.18 3.07 7.14
N LYS A 207 7.86 1.78 6.99
CA LYS A 207 7.49 1.16 5.70
C LYS A 207 6.04 1.45 5.27
N TYR A 208 5.28 2.09 6.16
CA TYR A 208 3.85 2.38 6.02
C TYR A 208 3.57 3.89 5.93
N ILE A 209 4.57 4.74 6.18
CA ILE A 209 4.53 6.19 5.94
C ILE A 209 4.88 6.44 4.46
N ASN A 210 3.86 6.37 3.61
CA ASN A 210 3.99 6.45 2.15
C ASN A 210 3.09 7.55 1.58
N ARG A 211 3.51 8.22 0.49
CA ARG A 211 2.71 9.24 -0.23
C ARG A 211 1.32 8.71 -0.58
N GLY A 212 0.27 9.46 -0.26
CA GLY A 212 -1.11 9.08 -0.57
C GLY A 212 -1.62 7.83 0.18
N GLY A 213 -0.91 7.39 1.22
CA GLY A 213 -1.28 6.24 2.04
C GLY A 213 -2.58 6.47 2.82
N ILE A 214 -3.33 5.39 3.03
CA ILE A 214 -4.57 5.39 3.82
C ILE A 214 -4.38 4.37 4.95
N ILE A 215 -3.77 4.83 6.04
CA ILE A 215 -3.50 3.99 7.21
C ILE A 215 -4.83 3.73 7.92
N THR A 216 -5.10 2.45 8.21
CA THR A 216 -6.34 2.00 8.84
C THR A 216 -6.03 1.24 10.14
N MET A 217 -6.68 1.66 11.22
CA MET A 217 -6.70 0.98 12.52
C MET A 217 -8.14 0.66 12.94
N ASP A 218 -8.36 -0.42 13.68
CA ASP A 218 -9.71 -0.80 14.16
C ASP A 218 -9.92 -0.36 15.61
N THR A 219 -10.95 0.46 15.85
CA THR A 219 -11.22 1.02 17.17
C THR A 219 -11.64 -0.03 18.19
N VAL A 220 -12.23 -1.15 17.79
CA VAL A 220 -12.70 -2.20 18.68
C VAL A 220 -11.58 -3.20 18.97
N GLU A 221 -10.93 -3.72 17.93
CA GLU A 221 -9.94 -4.79 18.03
C GLU A 221 -8.56 -4.29 18.54
N SER A 222 -8.15 -3.06 18.21
CA SER A 222 -6.83 -2.53 18.60
C SER A 222 -6.68 -2.33 20.11
N LYS A 223 -5.55 -2.77 20.68
CA LYS A 223 -5.29 -2.73 22.13
C LYS A 223 -4.61 -1.44 22.61
N GLN A 224 -3.98 -0.69 21.69
CA GLN A 224 -3.03 0.40 22.00
C GLN A 224 -3.22 1.59 21.05
N LEU A 225 -4.47 2.02 20.87
CA LEU A 225 -4.85 3.07 19.90
C LEU A 225 -4.10 4.39 20.12
N ALA A 226 -3.98 4.86 21.36
CA ALA A 226 -3.37 6.14 21.69
C ALA A 226 -1.84 6.11 21.49
N GLU A 227 -1.22 4.99 21.85
CA GLU A 227 0.21 4.72 21.68
C GLU A 227 0.55 4.57 20.19
N ASN A 228 -0.27 3.84 19.43
CA ASN A 228 -0.12 3.67 17.98
C ASN A 228 -0.27 5.01 17.25
N VAL A 229 -1.23 5.86 17.64
CA VAL A 229 -1.37 7.24 17.12
C VAL A 229 -0.10 8.06 17.37
N ALA A 230 0.47 8.02 18.58
CA ALA A 230 1.70 8.74 18.89
C ALA A 230 2.93 8.20 18.13
N LEU A 231 3.02 6.88 17.95
CA LEU A 231 4.08 6.24 17.17
C LEU A 231 3.99 6.57 15.67
N LEU A 232 2.77 6.57 15.11
CA LEU A 232 2.47 6.99 13.74
C LEU A 232 2.79 8.47 13.52
N ALA A 233 2.36 9.36 14.44
CA ALA A 233 2.65 10.79 14.39
C ALA A 233 4.16 11.07 14.33
N ARG A 234 4.92 10.42 15.22
CA ARG A 234 6.38 10.51 15.23
C ARG A 234 6.99 9.97 13.94
N ALA A 235 6.59 8.78 13.48
CA ALA A 235 7.16 8.18 12.28
C ALA A 235 6.86 8.98 11.00
N ALA A 236 5.70 9.66 10.94
CA ALA A 236 5.39 10.61 9.89
C ALA A 236 6.33 11.84 9.94
N ASN A 237 6.43 12.49 11.11
CA ASN A 237 7.30 13.64 11.30
C ASN A 237 8.79 13.33 11.02
N ASP A 238 9.30 12.21 11.54
CA ASP A 238 10.68 11.71 11.32
C ASP A 238 11.00 11.42 9.83
N ALA A 239 9.99 11.36 8.97
CA ALA A 239 10.10 11.16 7.52
C ALA A 239 9.67 12.38 6.69
N GLY A 240 9.32 13.52 7.32
CA GLY A 240 8.86 14.73 6.63
C GLY A 240 7.42 14.63 6.08
N TYR A 241 6.56 13.83 6.71
CA TYR A 241 5.17 13.62 6.34
C TYR A 241 4.18 14.30 7.28
N ARG A 242 3.04 14.72 6.74
CA ARG A 242 1.89 15.21 7.52
C ARG A 242 0.64 14.37 7.31
N PHE A 243 -0.11 14.15 8.39
CA PHE A 243 -1.46 13.61 8.31
C PHE A 243 -2.44 14.70 7.87
N VAL A 244 -3.36 14.35 6.96
CA VAL A 244 -4.46 15.21 6.50
C VAL A 244 -5.78 14.43 6.53
N PRO A 245 -6.95 15.10 6.61
CA PRO A 245 -8.25 14.44 6.45
C PRO A 245 -8.34 13.74 5.09
N LEU A 246 -9.08 12.63 5.01
CA LEU A 246 -9.16 11.81 3.81
C LEU A 246 -9.72 12.57 2.61
N LYS A 247 -10.72 13.45 2.80
CA LYS A 247 -11.23 14.30 1.72
C LYS A 247 -10.14 15.20 1.13
N ASP A 248 -9.23 15.70 1.96
CA ASP A 248 -8.25 16.72 1.56
C ASP A 248 -7.10 16.03 0.81
N LEU A 249 -6.76 14.79 1.21
CA LEU A 249 -5.91 13.90 0.44
C LEU A 249 -6.53 13.59 -0.94
N ILE A 250 -7.80 13.17 -0.98
CA ILE A 250 -8.51 12.83 -2.23
C ILE A 250 -8.69 14.05 -3.15
N ALA A 251 -9.03 15.22 -2.61
CA ALA A 251 -9.13 16.47 -3.37
C ALA A 251 -7.75 16.97 -3.84
N GLY A 252 -6.69 16.68 -3.09
CA GLY A 252 -5.30 16.90 -3.47
C GLY A 252 -4.69 15.82 -4.37
N SER A 253 -5.48 14.86 -4.85
CA SER A 253 -5.07 13.79 -5.74
C SER A 253 -5.03 14.22 -7.21
N GLN A 254 -4.40 13.39 -8.04
CA GLN A 254 -4.39 13.57 -9.48
C GLN A 254 -5.03 12.37 -10.16
N GLU A 255 -5.70 12.58 -11.29
CA GLU A 255 -6.26 11.47 -12.06
C GLU A 255 -5.17 10.70 -12.82
N ARG A 256 -5.42 9.41 -13.06
CA ARG A 256 -4.57 8.55 -13.88
C ARG A 256 -5.25 8.34 -15.22
N LYS A 257 -4.49 8.55 -16.29
CA LYS A 257 -4.86 8.10 -17.63
C LYS A 257 -5.02 6.56 -17.63
N PRO A 258 -6.00 6.02 -18.37
CA PRO A 258 -6.00 4.61 -18.78
C PRO A 258 -4.66 4.24 -19.43
N ALA A 259 -4.26 2.97 -19.33
CA ALA A 259 -2.96 2.50 -19.81
C ALA A 259 -2.72 2.82 -21.29
N GLU A 260 -3.78 2.68 -22.09
CA GLU A 260 -3.89 2.89 -23.52
C GLU A 260 -3.71 4.37 -23.93
N GLN A 261 -3.75 5.29 -22.95
CA GLN A 261 -3.59 6.73 -23.13
C GLN A 261 -2.26 7.27 -22.57
N ILE A 262 -1.41 6.40 -22.01
CA ILE A 262 -0.07 6.79 -21.54
C ILE A 262 0.91 6.65 -22.70
N GLU A 263 1.63 7.73 -23.02
CA GLU A 263 2.62 7.70 -24.09
C GLU A 263 3.66 6.61 -23.82
N GLY A 264 3.89 5.76 -24.82
CA GLY A 264 4.89 4.71 -24.74
C GLY A 264 4.56 3.54 -23.82
N TYR A 265 3.31 3.35 -23.36
CA TYR A 265 2.94 2.17 -22.54
C TYR A 265 3.30 0.83 -23.18
N ASP A 266 3.15 0.73 -24.50
CA ASP A 266 3.51 -0.43 -25.32
C ASP A 266 4.86 -0.25 -26.04
N ALA A 267 5.77 0.59 -25.53
CA ALA A 267 7.10 0.78 -26.15
C ALA A 267 8.07 -0.38 -25.88
N ALA A 268 7.77 -1.26 -24.91
CA ALA A 268 8.41 -2.56 -24.75
C ALA A 268 7.45 -3.69 -25.11
N LYS A 269 7.89 -4.67 -25.91
CA LYS A 269 7.09 -5.84 -26.33
C LYS A 269 7.88 -7.15 -26.25
N ILE A 270 7.19 -8.28 -26.22
CA ILE A 270 7.84 -9.59 -26.38
C ILE A 270 8.13 -9.78 -27.88
N ASN A 271 9.37 -10.11 -28.21
CA ASN A 271 9.81 -10.46 -29.55
C ASN A 271 10.88 -11.56 -29.44
N LEU A 272 10.46 -12.79 -29.73
CA LEU A 272 11.34 -13.96 -29.65
C LEU A 272 12.29 -14.09 -30.84
N ASP A 273 12.13 -13.27 -31.90
CA ASP A 273 13.16 -13.14 -32.93
C ASP A 273 14.24 -12.16 -32.44
N VAL A 274 15.29 -12.76 -31.89
CA VAL A 274 16.50 -12.08 -31.41
C VAL A 274 17.62 -12.08 -32.46
N GLN A 275 17.36 -12.55 -33.69
CA GLN A 275 18.35 -12.58 -34.76
C GLN A 275 18.50 -11.19 -35.40
N ASN A 276 19.73 -10.85 -35.79
CA ASN A 276 20.07 -9.56 -36.43
C ASN A 276 19.74 -8.29 -35.61
N VAL A 277 19.31 -8.44 -34.36
CA VAL A 277 19.05 -7.32 -33.45
C VAL A 277 20.37 -6.68 -33.00
N THR A 278 20.52 -5.38 -33.27
CA THR A 278 21.62 -4.56 -32.75
C THR A 278 21.32 -4.06 -31.34
N TYR A 279 22.37 -3.71 -30.57
CA TYR A 279 22.23 -3.09 -29.26
C TYR A 279 23.35 -2.07 -29.02
N ARG A 280 23.08 -1.06 -28.20
CA ARG A 280 24.08 -0.16 -27.63
C ARG A 280 24.30 -0.56 -26.18
N TYR A 281 25.51 -0.99 -25.83
CA TYR A 281 25.89 -1.31 -24.46
C TYR A 281 26.85 -0.24 -23.93
N VAL A 282 26.54 0.36 -22.78
CA VAL A 282 27.35 1.43 -22.16
C VAL A 282 27.59 1.16 -20.68
N GLN A 283 28.82 1.45 -20.21
CA GLN A 283 29.21 1.35 -18.79
C GLN A 283 29.77 2.66 -18.24
N ARG A 284 30.21 3.54 -19.12
CA ARG A 284 30.95 4.79 -18.90
C ARG A 284 30.82 5.62 -20.18
N ASP A 285 30.85 6.95 -20.10
CA ASP A 285 31.19 7.76 -21.28
C ASP A 285 32.69 7.68 -21.57
N GLU A 286 33.05 7.61 -22.85
CA GLU A 286 34.44 7.61 -23.29
C GLU A 286 34.94 8.99 -23.68
N SER A 287 34.06 10.01 -23.75
CA SER A 287 34.48 11.39 -23.85
C SER A 287 35.17 11.85 -22.56
N ASP A 288 36.33 12.52 -22.69
CA ASP A 288 37.17 12.91 -21.55
C ASP A 288 36.65 14.18 -20.82
N LYS A 289 35.33 14.29 -20.70
CA LYS A 289 34.67 15.38 -19.97
C LYS A 289 34.64 15.06 -18.47
N PRO A 290 34.77 16.06 -17.59
CA PRO A 290 34.55 15.90 -16.15
C PRO A 290 33.05 15.80 -15.81
N GLN A 291 32.32 14.95 -16.53
CA GLN A 291 30.91 14.64 -16.31
C GLN A 291 30.78 13.21 -15.76
N ILE A 292 29.93 13.03 -14.76
CA ILE A 292 29.69 11.75 -14.08
C ILE A 292 28.20 11.55 -13.80
N ALA A 293 27.74 10.30 -13.76
CA ALA A 293 26.35 9.98 -13.49
C ALA A 293 26.22 9.16 -12.19
N LEU A 294 25.43 9.67 -11.24
CA LEU A 294 24.91 8.83 -10.15
C LEU A 294 23.74 7.99 -10.68
N SER A 295 23.75 6.71 -10.35
CA SER A 295 22.65 5.80 -10.63
C SER A 295 22.26 4.98 -9.41
N PHE A 296 20.95 4.79 -9.22
CA PHE A 296 20.37 4.09 -8.08
C PHE A 296 19.55 2.90 -8.54
N ASP A 297 19.95 1.69 -8.14
CA ASP A 297 19.28 0.45 -8.49
C ASP A 297 18.29 -0.01 -7.41
N ASP A 298 17.43 -0.93 -7.84
CA ASP A 298 16.56 -1.78 -7.03
C ASP A 298 15.31 -1.07 -6.45
N TRP A 299 14.99 -1.21 -5.15
CA TRP A 299 13.83 -0.54 -4.53
C TRP A 299 13.90 -0.47 -3.00
N GLY A 300 13.45 0.65 -2.41
CA GLY A 300 13.44 0.88 -0.96
C GLY A 300 12.06 1.24 -0.39
N SER A 301 11.99 1.49 0.92
CA SER A 301 10.84 2.17 1.51
C SER A 301 10.81 3.65 1.10
N ASP A 302 9.62 4.24 1.17
CA ASP A 302 9.41 5.65 0.86
C ASP A 302 10.30 6.57 1.71
N ALA A 303 10.44 6.27 3.01
CA ALA A 303 11.31 7.00 3.93
C ALA A 303 12.81 6.90 3.60
N THR A 304 13.27 5.86 2.89
CA THR A 304 14.66 5.71 2.43
C THR A 304 14.88 6.51 1.15
N VAL A 305 14.07 6.23 0.11
CA VAL A 305 14.20 6.88 -1.21
C VAL A 305 13.96 8.39 -1.11
N THR A 306 13.03 8.84 -0.27
CA THR A 306 12.77 10.27 -0.06
C THR A 306 14.00 11.00 0.49
N LYS A 307 14.83 10.37 1.34
CA LYS A 307 16.10 10.97 1.80
C LYS A 307 17.16 11.06 0.71
N ILE A 308 17.18 10.12 -0.23
CA ILE A 308 18.02 10.21 -1.43
C ILE A 308 17.56 11.43 -2.23
N LEU A 309 16.26 11.56 -2.52
CA LEU A 309 15.70 12.71 -3.25
C LEU A 309 15.99 14.05 -2.55
N ASP A 310 15.78 14.14 -1.24
CA ASP A 310 16.12 15.34 -0.43
C ASP A 310 17.61 15.70 -0.51
N THR A 311 18.49 14.69 -0.58
CA THR A 311 19.93 14.91 -0.71
C THR A 311 20.29 15.38 -2.12
N LEU A 312 19.76 14.73 -3.17
CA LEU A 312 20.00 15.14 -4.55
C LEU A 312 19.51 16.59 -4.81
N ASP A 313 18.35 16.95 -4.26
CA ASP A 313 17.78 18.29 -4.40
C ASP A 313 18.56 19.35 -3.61
N LYS A 314 19.03 19.04 -2.39
CA LYS A 314 19.93 19.90 -1.59
C LYS A 314 21.17 20.33 -2.38
N TYR A 315 21.79 19.39 -3.12
CA TYR A 315 22.96 19.68 -3.96
C TYR A 315 22.62 20.08 -5.40
N GLN A 316 21.32 20.24 -5.72
CA GLN A 316 20.78 20.61 -7.04
C GLN A 316 21.13 19.64 -8.19
N ILE A 317 21.51 18.40 -7.88
CA ILE A 317 21.89 17.40 -8.88
C ILE A 317 20.73 16.48 -9.27
N LYS A 318 20.82 15.86 -10.44
CA LYS A 318 19.88 14.85 -10.92
C LYS A 318 20.61 13.53 -11.20
N ALA A 319 19.94 12.42 -10.93
CA ALA A 319 20.48 11.06 -11.01
C ALA A 319 19.58 10.16 -11.87
N SER A 320 19.95 8.89 -12.01
CA SER A 320 19.23 7.91 -12.85
C SER A 320 18.80 6.68 -12.03
N PHE A 321 17.50 6.42 -11.95
CA PHE A 321 16.94 5.38 -11.09
C PHE A 321 16.47 4.17 -11.91
N PHE A 322 17.09 3.00 -11.70
CA PHE A 322 16.74 1.74 -12.34
C PHE A 322 15.79 0.97 -11.42
N LEU A 323 14.49 1.08 -11.69
CA LEU A 323 13.46 0.63 -10.76
C LEU A 323 13.12 -0.84 -10.94
N ARG A 324 13.12 -1.60 -9.82
CA ARG A 324 12.55 -2.96 -9.78
C ARG A 324 11.03 -2.89 -9.63
N ALA A 325 10.29 -3.39 -10.61
CA ALA A 325 8.89 -3.02 -10.75
C ALA A 325 7.92 -3.71 -9.76
N ASP A 326 8.30 -4.79 -9.06
CA ASP A 326 7.51 -5.31 -7.94
C ASP A 326 7.40 -4.30 -6.78
N GLY A 327 8.39 -3.42 -6.62
CA GLY A 327 8.39 -2.33 -5.67
C GLY A 327 7.51 -1.17 -6.14
N VAL A 328 7.67 -0.77 -7.40
CA VAL A 328 6.85 0.25 -8.07
C VAL A 328 5.35 -0.09 -7.99
N ALA A 329 4.99 -1.36 -8.18
CA ALA A 329 3.61 -1.83 -8.05
C ALA A 329 3.01 -1.66 -6.63
N LYS A 330 3.86 -1.56 -5.59
CA LYS A 330 3.46 -1.40 -4.17
C LYS A 330 3.41 0.08 -3.75
N ASN A 331 4.24 0.93 -4.33
CA ASN A 331 4.20 2.39 -4.12
C ASN A 331 4.48 3.15 -5.44
N PRO A 332 3.48 3.27 -6.33
CA PRO A 332 3.63 3.97 -7.60
C PRO A 332 3.82 5.49 -7.42
N ASN A 333 3.33 6.06 -6.32
CA ASN A 333 3.53 7.46 -5.97
C ASN A 333 5.01 7.81 -5.75
N LEU A 334 5.81 6.86 -5.24
CA LEU A 334 7.25 7.05 -5.06
C LEU A 334 8.00 7.04 -6.40
N ALA A 335 7.66 6.12 -7.31
CA ALA A 335 8.22 6.12 -8.67
C ALA A 335 7.87 7.41 -9.42
N ARG A 336 6.63 7.89 -9.27
CA ARG A 336 6.20 9.20 -9.78
C ARG A 336 7.00 10.35 -9.16
N ALA A 337 7.24 10.33 -7.84
CA ALA A 337 8.00 11.37 -7.16
C ALA A 337 9.47 11.45 -7.61
N ILE A 338 10.10 10.31 -7.94
CA ILE A 338 11.43 10.27 -8.56
C ILE A 338 11.41 10.98 -9.93
N TYR A 339 10.42 10.66 -10.78
CA TYR A 339 10.26 11.27 -12.09
C TYR A 339 9.97 12.78 -12.02
N GLU A 340 9.04 13.21 -11.15
CA GLU A 340 8.69 14.62 -10.98
C GLU A 340 9.80 15.46 -10.34
N ALA A 341 10.75 14.84 -9.63
CA ALA A 341 11.98 15.50 -9.18
C ALA A 341 12.98 15.76 -10.34
N GLY A 342 12.67 15.34 -11.58
CA GLY A 342 13.45 15.57 -12.79
C GLY A 342 14.51 14.49 -13.08
N HIS A 343 14.53 13.41 -12.31
CA HIS A 343 15.47 12.30 -12.48
C HIS A 343 15.08 11.37 -13.63
N ASP A 344 16.05 10.61 -14.16
CA ASP A 344 15.72 9.54 -15.08
C ASP A 344 15.07 8.37 -14.33
N VAL A 345 14.04 7.78 -14.94
CA VAL A 345 13.41 6.55 -14.47
C VAL A 345 13.54 5.49 -15.55
N ALA A 346 14.24 4.41 -15.23
CA ALA A 346 14.66 3.35 -16.14
C ALA A 346 14.29 1.95 -15.58
N ASN A 347 14.48 0.91 -16.38
CA ASN A 347 13.95 -0.43 -16.11
C ASN A 347 15.01 -1.39 -15.53
N HIS A 348 14.66 -2.07 -14.43
CA HIS A 348 15.50 -3.06 -13.73
C HIS A 348 14.77 -4.39 -13.50
N THR A 349 13.95 -4.82 -14.48
CA THR A 349 13.05 -6.00 -14.41
C THR A 349 11.93 -5.88 -13.39
N TYR A 350 11.07 -6.90 -13.33
CA TYR A 350 9.94 -6.94 -12.41
C TYR A 350 10.36 -7.54 -11.05
N SER A 351 11.06 -8.67 -11.05
CA SER A 351 11.42 -9.45 -9.85
C SER A 351 12.91 -9.62 -9.59
N HIS A 352 13.79 -8.99 -10.39
CA HIS A 352 15.26 -9.10 -10.30
C HIS A 352 15.79 -10.57 -10.38
N PRO A 353 15.43 -11.34 -11.44
CA PRO A 353 16.06 -12.62 -11.73
C PRO A 353 17.42 -12.42 -12.42
N VAL A 354 18.36 -13.36 -12.22
CA VAL A 354 19.62 -13.38 -12.97
C VAL A 354 19.35 -13.79 -14.41
N LEU A 355 19.40 -12.83 -15.34
CA LEU A 355 18.91 -13.01 -16.72
C LEU A 355 19.59 -14.13 -17.50
N THR A 356 20.88 -14.37 -17.24
CA THR A 356 21.66 -15.46 -17.85
C THR A 356 21.25 -16.87 -17.39
N LYS A 357 20.27 -17.00 -16.50
CA LYS A 357 19.77 -18.27 -15.94
C LYS A 357 18.29 -18.57 -16.24
N ILE A 358 17.62 -17.73 -17.05
CA ILE A 358 16.21 -17.89 -17.43
C ILE A 358 16.06 -17.94 -18.96
N THR A 359 14.89 -18.33 -19.47
CA THR A 359 14.64 -18.36 -20.92
C THR A 359 14.45 -16.96 -21.50
N VAL A 360 14.62 -16.80 -22.82
CA VAL A 360 14.35 -15.54 -23.53
C VAL A 360 12.91 -15.07 -23.31
N ALA A 361 11.93 -15.97 -23.31
CA ALA A 361 10.53 -15.62 -23.03
C ALA A 361 10.36 -15.05 -21.61
N GLN A 362 10.87 -15.75 -20.59
CA GLN A 362 10.83 -15.29 -19.19
C GLN A 362 11.54 -13.94 -18.99
N MET A 363 12.67 -13.73 -19.67
CA MET A 363 13.42 -12.48 -19.67
C MET A 363 12.59 -11.33 -20.25
N GLN A 364 11.92 -11.55 -21.38
CA GLN A 364 11.11 -10.51 -22.02
C GLN A 364 9.79 -10.25 -21.29
N GLU A 365 9.15 -11.28 -20.71
CA GLU A 365 8.01 -11.12 -19.79
C GLU A 365 8.38 -10.19 -18.61
N GLU A 366 9.54 -10.41 -17.98
CA GLU A 366 10.07 -9.58 -16.91
C GLU A 366 10.33 -8.12 -17.34
N ILE A 367 10.93 -7.90 -18.51
CA ILE A 367 11.22 -6.55 -19.04
C ILE A 367 9.94 -5.79 -19.39
N VAL A 368 9.01 -6.43 -20.11
CA VAL A 368 7.78 -5.80 -20.62
C VAL A 368 6.80 -5.50 -19.47
N LYS A 369 6.64 -6.45 -18.54
CA LYS A 369 5.83 -6.25 -17.35
C LYS A 369 6.38 -5.13 -16.47
N ALA A 370 7.70 -5.03 -16.33
CA ALA A 370 8.32 -3.94 -15.60
C ALA A 370 8.09 -2.59 -16.28
N HIS A 371 8.27 -2.53 -17.60
CA HIS A 371 8.00 -1.35 -18.41
C HIS A 371 6.56 -0.85 -18.23
N GLN A 372 5.56 -1.72 -18.42
CA GLN A 372 4.14 -1.36 -18.27
C GLN A 372 3.80 -0.87 -16.85
N ILE A 373 4.37 -1.49 -15.80
CA ILE A 373 4.16 -1.05 -14.41
C ILE A 373 4.83 0.30 -14.14
N ILE A 374 6.04 0.53 -14.64
CA ILE A 374 6.78 1.79 -14.49
C ILE A 374 6.06 2.91 -15.24
N THR A 375 5.78 2.74 -16.53
CA THR A 375 5.00 3.68 -17.37
C THR A 375 3.64 3.98 -16.75
N GLY A 376 2.95 2.93 -16.26
CA GLY A 376 1.67 3.05 -15.54
C GLY A 376 1.76 3.84 -14.23
N ALA A 377 2.89 3.78 -13.52
CA ALA A 377 3.11 4.45 -12.24
C ALA A 377 3.54 5.92 -12.40
N ILE A 378 4.41 6.24 -13.36
CA ILE A 378 4.88 7.61 -13.63
C ILE A 378 3.98 8.39 -14.61
N GLN A 379 3.06 7.70 -15.30
CA GLN A 379 2.10 8.26 -16.27
C GLN A 379 2.75 8.96 -17.49
N GLN A 380 3.99 8.58 -17.78
CA GLN A 380 4.84 9.06 -18.85
C GLN A 380 5.73 7.91 -19.35
N LYS A 381 6.28 8.05 -20.56
CA LYS A 381 7.27 7.11 -21.08
C LYS A 381 8.55 7.17 -20.24
N PRO A 382 9.05 6.04 -19.69
CA PRO A 382 10.33 6.00 -18.97
C PRO A 382 11.51 6.21 -19.92
N THR A 383 12.67 6.53 -19.35
CA THR A 383 13.94 6.50 -20.08
C THR A 383 14.14 5.09 -20.62
N MET A 384 14.35 4.94 -21.94
CA MET A 384 14.45 3.64 -22.63
C MET A 384 15.81 2.95 -22.41
N TYR A 385 16.30 3.00 -21.18
CA TYR A 385 17.50 2.33 -20.70
C TYR A 385 17.11 1.13 -19.84
N PHE A 386 17.87 0.05 -19.98
CA PHE A 386 17.70 -1.16 -19.20
C PHE A 386 19.01 -1.54 -18.50
N ARG A 387 18.97 -1.77 -17.19
CA ARG A 387 20.11 -2.31 -16.44
C ARG A 387 19.82 -3.76 -16.02
N PRO A 388 20.61 -4.75 -16.47
CA PRO A 388 20.46 -6.14 -16.07
C PRO A 388 20.71 -6.34 -14.57
N PRO A 389 19.83 -7.06 -13.85
CA PRO A 389 20.08 -7.56 -12.49
C PRO A 389 21.48 -8.19 -12.33
N THR A 390 22.13 -7.85 -11.21
CA THR A 390 23.52 -8.25 -10.88
C THR A 390 24.57 -7.97 -11.96
N GLY A 391 24.31 -7.10 -12.94
CA GLY A 391 25.21 -6.79 -14.05
C GLY A 391 25.54 -7.97 -14.98
N ALA A 392 24.86 -9.11 -14.84
CA ALA A 392 25.24 -10.38 -15.48
C ALA A 392 24.68 -10.48 -16.91
N ILE A 393 25.58 -10.54 -17.91
CA ILE A 393 25.23 -10.46 -19.34
C ILE A 393 26.01 -11.45 -20.21
N ASN A 394 25.47 -11.71 -21.40
CA ASN A 394 26.15 -12.27 -22.56
C ASN A 394 25.45 -11.74 -23.84
N ASP A 395 26.02 -11.96 -25.02
CA ASP A 395 25.48 -11.49 -26.32
C ASP A 395 24.00 -11.89 -26.53
N ASN A 396 23.64 -13.15 -26.25
CA ASN A 396 22.26 -13.63 -26.33
C ASN A 396 21.31 -12.85 -25.40
N THR A 397 21.76 -12.49 -24.20
CA THR A 397 21.01 -11.69 -23.22
C THR A 397 20.84 -10.25 -23.72
N LEU A 398 21.89 -9.64 -24.26
CA LEU A 398 21.85 -8.27 -24.79
C LEU A 398 20.92 -8.15 -26.02
N LYS A 399 20.95 -9.14 -26.92
CA LYS A 399 20.02 -9.26 -28.04
C LYS A 399 18.58 -9.50 -27.58
N ALA A 400 18.37 -10.40 -26.61
CA ALA A 400 17.05 -10.66 -26.04
C ALA A 400 16.43 -9.44 -25.33
N ILE A 401 17.25 -8.61 -24.66
CA ILE A 401 16.81 -7.32 -24.11
C ILE A 401 16.48 -6.35 -25.25
N SER A 402 17.39 -6.12 -26.18
CA SER A 402 17.21 -5.15 -27.26
C SER A 402 16.02 -5.47 -28.17
N ALA A 403 15.73 -6.76 -28.39
CA ALA A 403 14.57 -7.23 -29.16
C ALA A 403 13.23 -6.72 -28.60
N THR A 404 13.17 -6.38 -27.30
CA THR A 404 11.96 -5.80 -26.69
C THR A 404 11.71 -4.33 -27.05
N GLY A 405 12.69 -3.62 -27.60
CA GLY A 405 12.69 -2.15 -27.77
C GLY A 405 13.66 -1.42 -26.83
N TYR A 406 14.23 -2.11 -25.82
CA TYR A 406 15.28 -1.57 -24.95
C TYR A 406 16.67 -1.63 -25.61
N HIS A 407 16.85 -0.86 -26.69
CA HIS A 407 18.07 -0.90 -27.50
C HIS A 407 19.34 -0.37 -26.79
N THR A 408 19.19 0.39 -25.71
CA THR A 408 20.34 0.82 -24.88
C THR A 408 20.34 0.06 -23.55
N ILE A 409 21.33 -0.82 -23.41
CA ILE A 409 21.59 -1.57 -22.17
C ILE A 409 22.72 -0.86 -21.41
N THR A 410 22.48 -0.56 -20.15
CA THR A 410 23.36 0.26 -19.30
C THR A 410 23.91 -0.55 -18.13
N ASN A 411 25.20 -0.45 -17.87
CA ASN A 411 25.85 -0.97 -16.67
C ASN A 411 26.51 0.19 -15.89
N PHE A 412 27.57 -0.08 -15.14
CA PHE A 412 28.37 0.88 -14.37
C PHE A 412 29.87 0.57 -14.52
N ASP A 413 30.73 1.51 -14.13
CA ASP A 413 32.18 1.31 -13.96
C ASP A 413 32.67 1.51 -12.52
N VAL A 414 31.88 2.19 -11.67
CA VAL A 414 32.16 2.37 -10.24
C VAL A 414 31.11 1.66 -9.39
N ASP A 415 31.52 0.61 -8.69
CA ASP A 415 30.74 -0.08 -7.64
C ASP A 415 31.49 -0.01 -6.28
N PRO A 416 30.83 0.49 -5.21
CA PRO A 416 31.30 0.40 -3.82
C PRO A 416 30.75 -0.80 -3.04
N SER A 417 29.85 -1.57 -3.63
CA SER A 417 29.09 -2.67 -3.03
C SER A 417 28.28 -2.22 -1.79
N ASP A 418 27.63 -1.06 -1.88
CA ASP A 418 26.85 -0.42 -0.80
C ASP A 418 25.64 -1.24 -0.32
N TYR A 419 25.14 -2.16 -1.14
CA TYR A 419 24.15 -3.17 -0.76
C TYR A 419 24.60 -4.07 0.42
N MET A 420 25.91 -4.16 0.70
CA MET A 420 26.44 -4.93 1.83
C MET A 420 26.18 -4.20 3.16
N LYS A 421 25.24 -4.70 3.96
CA LYS A 421 24.90 -4.15 5.31
C LYS A 421 26.06 -4.05 6.31
N THR A 422 27.21 -4.63 6.00
CA THR A 422 28.46 -4.51 6.79
C THR A 422 29.29 -3.28 6.45
N LYS A 423 29.04 -2.62 5.31
CA LYS A 423 29.78 -1.42 4.88
C LYS A 423 29.44 -0.20 5.73
N THR A 424 30.46 0.59 6.08
CA THR A 424 30.24 1.94 6.62
C THR A 424 29.95 2.96 5.53
N ALA A 425 29.43 4.12 5.90
CA ALA A 425 29.24 5.25 4.98
C ALA A 425 30.58 5.72 4.39
N ASP A 426 31.62 5.79 5.23
CA ASP A 426 32.95 6.23 4.83
C ASP A 426 33.62 5.25 3.87
N GLU A 427 33.44 3.94 4.06
CA GLU A 427 33.93 2.93 3.09
C GLU A 427 33.29 3.10 1.71
N ILE A 428 31.96 3.32 1.67
CA ILE A 428 31.23 3.53 0.42
C ILE A 428 31.73 4.82 -0.26
N ALA A 429 31.79 5.92 0.50
CA ALA A 429 32.23 7.20 -0.02
C ALA A 429 33.67 7.13 -0.55
N ASN A 430 34.61 6.58 0.22
CA ASN A 430 36.01 6.46 -0.19
C ASN A 430 36.17 5.65 -1.48
N ILE A 431 35.50 4.49 -1.61
CA ILE A 431 35.58 3.66 -2.82
C ILE A 431 35.04 4.42 -4.06
N VAL A 432 33.95 5.16 -3.92
CA VAL A 432 33.41 5.99 -5.01
C VAL A 432 34.39 7.13 -5.35
N ILE A 433 34.88 7.87 -4.35
CA ILE A 433 35.79 9.01 -4.53
C ILE A 433 37.14 8.58 -5.13
N GLU A 434 37.63 7.37 -4.83
CA GLU A 434 38.86 6.80 -5.38
C GLU A 434 38.70 6.35 -6.83
N LYS A 435 37.63 5.60 -7.14
CA LYS A 435 37.43 4.98 -8.47
C LYS A 435 36.86 5.92 -9.54
N THR A 436 36.20 7.02 -9.16
CA THR A 436 35.51 7.91 -10.10
C THR A 436 36.48 8.69 -11.00
N LYS A 437 36.25 8.59 -12.31
CA LYS A 437 36.98 9.22 -13.41
C LYS A 437 36.03 9.93 -14.38
N ASN A 438 36.58 10.65 -15.36
CA ASN A 438 35.81 11.24 -16.45
C ASN A 438 34.89 10.20 -17.11
N GLY A 439 33.60 10.56 -17.27
CA GLY A 439 32.56 9.72 -17.83
C GLY A 439 31.98 8.62 -16.91
N SER A 440 32.43 8.50 -15.65
CA SER A 440 32.00 7.40 -14.76
C SER A 440 30.49 7.35 -14.50
N VAL A 441 29.97 6.12 -14.51
CA VAL A 441 28.63 5.77 -14.06
C VAL A 441 28.77 5.02 -12.74
N ILE A 442 28.31 5.67 -11.68
CA ILE A 442 28.41 5.20 -10.30
C ILE A 442 27.14 4.42 -9.96
N LEU A 443 27.30 3.16 -9.57
CA LEU A 443 26.23 2.37 -8.96
C LEU A 443 26.12 2.69 -7.48
N LEU A 444 24.89 2.92 -7.05
CA LEU A 444 24.44 2.89 -5.67
C LEU A 444 23.08 2.15 -5.62
N HIS A 445 22.62 1.76 -4.43
CA HIS A 445 21.33 1.09 -4.24
C HIS A 445 20.39 1.92 -3.36
N MET A 446 19.09 1.83 -3.60
CA MET A 446 18.08 2.57 -2.81
C MET A 446 17.45 1.75 -1.65
N LEU A 447 18.11 0.67 -1.23
CA LEU A 447 17.58 -0.35 -0.29
C LEU A 447 17.42 0.14 1.16
N ASP A 448 16.53 -0.52 1.91
CA ASP A 448 16.39 -0.30 3.36
C ASP A 448 17.57 -0.88 4.18
N ASP A 449 17.95 -0.15 5.23
CA ASP A 449 19.00 -0.47 6.21
C ASP A 449 20.43 -0.67 5.63
N ILE A 450 20.75 -0.04 4.50
CA ILE A 450 22.13 0.10 4.00
C ILE A 450 22.66 1.54 4.22
N LYS A 451 23.92 1.81 3.84
CA LYS A 451 24.64 3.04 4.19
C LYS A 451 24.77 4.09 3.09
N THR A 452 24.10 3.89 1.96
CA THR A 452 24.04 4.82 0.81
C THR A 452 23.55 6.22 1.19
N VAL A 453 22.45 6.32 1.96
CA VAL A 453 21.88 7.61 2.40
C VAL A 453 22.86 8.39 3.28
N ASP A 454 23.61 7.68 4.12
CA ASP A 454 24.59 8.27 5.03
C ASP A 454 25.88 8.70 4.28
N ALA A 455 26.25 8.00 3.19
CA ALA A 455 27.44 8.26 2.38
C ALA A 455 27.24 9.34 1.29
N LEU A 456 26.02 9.48 0.78
CA LEU A 456 25.70 10.29 -0.41
C LEU A 456 26.13 11.77 -0.31
N PRO A 457 25.98 12.50 0.83
CA PRO A 457 26.48 13.87 0.95
C PRO A 457 28.00 13.97 0.69
N THR A 458 28.79 13.12 1.35
CA THR A 458 30.25 13.08 1.23
C THR A 458 30.70 12.76 -0.21
N ILE A 459 30.00 11.84 -0.88
CA ILE A 459 30.23 11.51 -2.30
C ILE A 459 30.05 12.74 -3.19
N ILE A 460 28.94 13.46 -3.02
CA ILE A 460 28.61 14.61 -3.87
C ILE A 460 29.62 15.74 -3.65
N GLU A 461 29.85 16.12 -2.39
CA GLU A 461 30.78 17.20 -2.02
C GLU A 461 32.20 16.92 -2.53
N LYS A 462 32.73 15.71 -2.29
CA LYS A 462 34.11 15.37 -2.64
C LYS A 462 34.34 15.16 -4.14
N LEU A 463 33.28 14.88 -4.92
CA LEU A 463 33.38 14.83 -6.38
C LEU A 463 33.19 16.21 -7.00
N GLN A 464 32.36 17.09 -6.42
CA GLN A 464 32.30 18.51 -6.80
C GLN A 464 33.62 19.23 -6.49
N GLU A 465 34.25 18.96 -5.35
CA GLU A 465 35.60 19.45 -5.01
C GLU A 465 36.69 19.00 -6.01
N LYS A 466 36.52 17.80 -6.60
CA LYS A 466 37.38 17.30 -7.69
C LYS A 466 37.06 17.90 -9.07
N GLY A 467 36.07 18.78 -9.17
CA GLY A 467 35.67 19.45 -10.41
C GLY A 467 34.67 18.67 -11.28
N TYR A 468 34.08 17.59 -10.77
CA TYR A 468 33.10 16.82 -11.53
C TYR A 468 31.71 17.48 -11.56
N THR A 469 31.08 17.47 -12.73
CA THR A 469 29.69 17.83 -12.94
C THR A 469 28.81 16.59 -12.93
N PHE A 470 27.82 16.54 -12.05
CA PHE A 470 26.82 15.48 -12.04
C PHE A 470 25.78 15.70 -13.14
N VAL A 471 25.54 14.67 -13.95
CA VAL A 471 24.55 14.63 -15.03
C VAL A 471 23.72 13.35 -14.96
N LYS A 472 22.55 13.36 -15.59
CA LYS A 472 21.76 12.14 -15.80
C LYS A 472 22.37 11.27 -16.90
N MET A 473 22.04 9.98 -16.89
CA MET A 473 22.48 9.08 -17.95
C MET A 473 21.85 9.44 -19.30
N SER A 474 20.64 9.98 -19.33
CA SER A 474 20.01 10.52 -20.57
C SER A 474 20.73 11.73 -21.16
N GLU A 475 21.43 12.51 -20.33
CA GLU A 475 22.23 13.66 -20.74
C GLU A 475 23.64 13.23 -21.16
N MET A 476 24.22 12.25 -20.47
CA MET A 476 25.53 11.67 -20.76
C MET A 476 25.54 10.80 -22.03
N PHE A 477 24.52 9.94 -22.22
CA PHE A 477 24.42 9.00 -23.34
C PHE A 477 23.34 9.37 -24.36
N GLY A 478 22.73 10.54 -24.22
CA GLY A 478 21.79 11.11 -25.19
C GLY A 478 22.37 11.22 -26.61
N SER A 479 21.50 11.52 -27.56
CA SER A 479 21.83 11.63 -28.99
C SER A 479 20.99 12.73 -29.61
#